data_AF-A0A7X9DT14-F1
#
_entry.id   AF-A0A7X9DT14-F1
#
_cell.length_a   1.000
_cell.length_b   1.000
_cell.length_c   1.000
_cell.angle_alpha   90.00
_cell.angle_beta   90.00
_cell.angle_gamma   90.00
#
_symmetry.space_group_name_H-M   'P 1'
#
loop_
_entity.id
_entity.type
_entity.pdbx_description
1 polymer ?
#
loop_
_entity_poly.entity_id
_entity_poly.type
_entity_poly.pdbx_seq_one_letter_code
_entity_poly.pdbx_strand_id
1 'polypeptide(L)'
;MTAYFRDALSRANELFEPARILFLEKEHRYGEPKNPEIRSRAERDALAVLAPLDGRVHVFLVKRLGDLERSDVDIAGRDWRYQGRRRELAGRRYIIIAPTSARLDTMAHELGHFFGLCHSARFDNLMKQIPRDEKATLDKQQLAAIRRGLLKFFSSQLEIRK
;
A
#
# COMPACT_ATOMS: atom_id res chain seq x y z
N MET A 1 12.97 -11.96 -1.06
CA MET A 1 12.30 -11.37 0.11
C MET A 1 13.32 -10.69 1.01
N THR A 2 13.22 -9.36 1.12
CA THR A 2 13.93 -8.60 2.17
C THR A 2 13.35 -8.98 3.53
N ALA A 3 14.16 -8.92 4.60
CA ALA A 3 13.69 -9.20 5.96
C ALA A 3 12.49 -8.31 6.33
N TYR A 4 12.56 -7.01 6.01
CA TYR A 4 11.47 -6.06 6.24
C TYR A 4 10.14 -6.51 5.66
N PHE A 5 10.09 -6.95 4.40
CA PHE A 5 8.81 -7.31 3.76
C PHE A 5 8.13 -8.47 4.46
N ARG A 6 8.91 -9.49 4.86
CA ARG A 6 8.39 -10.64 5.57
C ARG A 6 7.75 -10.23 6.89
N ASP A 7 8.44 -9.39 7.66
CA ASP A 7 7.99 -8.96 8.98
C ASP A 7 6.78 -8.04 8.87
N ALA A 8 6.78 -7.11 7.89
CA ALA A 8 5.64 -6.27 7.59
C ALA A 8 4.42 -7.08 7.12
N LEU A 9 4.63 -8.15 6.33
CA LEU A 9 3.56 -9.04 5.87
C LEU A 9 2.96 -9.84 7.02
N SER A 10 3.81 -10.38 7.91
CA SER A 10 3.36 -11.02 9.15
C SER A 10 2.52 -10.05 9.98
N ARG A 11 3.02 -8.82 10.18
CA ARG A 11 2.31 -7.80 10.96
C ARG A 11 0.99 -7.39 10.33
N ALA A 12 0.93 -7.25 9.00
CA ALA A 12 -0.31 -6.99 8.29
C ALA A 12 -1.30 -8.15 8.49
N ASN A 13 -0.86 -9.40 8.40
CA ASN A 13 -1.72 -10.55 8.63
C ASN A 13 -2.28 -10.59 10.05
N GLU A 14 -1.48 -10.28 11.07
CA GLU A 14 -1.96 -10.15 12.46
C GLU A 14 -3.06 -9.09 12.60
N LEU A 15 -2.86 -7.91 12.02
CA LEU A 15 -3.78 -6.77 12.14
C LEU A 15 -5.11 -7.00 11.39
N PHE A 16 -5.08 -7.83 10.34
CA PHE A 16 -6.23 -8.13 9.50
C PHE A 16 -6.88 -9.50 9.82
N GLU A 17 -6.27 -10.31 10.70
CA GLU A 17 -6.80 -11.60 11.16
C GLU A 17 -8.25 -11.49 11.71
N PRO A 18 -8.64 -10.46 12.49
CA PRO A 18 -10.02 -10.35 12.97
C PRO A 18 -11.05 -10.17 11.83
N ALA A 19 -10.60 -9.69 10.66
CA ALA A 19 -11.39 -9.64 9.45
C ALA A 19 -11.33 -10.95 8.62
N ARG A 20 -10.63 -11.98 9.07
CA ARG A 20 -10.37 -13.25 8.37
C ARG A 20 -9.76 -13.00 6.98
N ILE A 21 -8.85 -12.04 6.91
CA ILE A 21 -8.13 -11.68 5.69
C ILE A 21 -6.68 -12.14 5.87
N LEU A 22 -6.17 -12.83 4.85
CA LEU A 22 -4.79 -13.28 4.79
C LEU A 22 -4.16 -12.80 3.49
N PHE A 23 -3.04 -12.11 3.59
CA PHE A 23 -2.20 -11.71 2.47
C PHE A 23 -1.09 -12.74 2.29
N LEU A 24 -0.91 -13.19 1.05
CA LEU A 24 0.11 -14.15 0.65
C LEU A 24 1.00 -13.51 -0.42
N GLU A 25 2.32 -13.61 -0.23
CA GLU A 25 3.28 -13.28 -1.29
C GLU A 25 3.11 -14.29 -2.44
N LYS A 26 2.83 -13.80 -3.65
CA LYS A 26 2.72 -14.63 -4.85
C LYS A 26 3.96 -14.58 -5.72
N GLU A 27 4.64 -13.45 -5.73
CA GLU A 27 5.79 -13.22 -6.59
C GLU A 27 6.68 -12.15 -5.97
N HIS A 28 7.98 -12.27 -6.20
CA HIS A 28 8.99 -11.31 -5.77
C HIS A 28 9.91 -10.98 -6.94
N ARG A 29 10.12 -9.69 -7.24
CA ARG A 29 11.06 -9.24 -8.28
C ARG A 29 12.14 -8.37 -7.67
N TYR A 30 13.40 -8.77 -7.83
CA TYR A 30 14.55 -7.98 -7.39
C TYR A 30 15.01 -7.02 -8.50
N GLY A 31 15.60 -5.90 -8.09
CA GLY A 31 16.13 -4.90 -9.01
C GLY A 31 15.06 -4.09 -9.76
N GLU A 32 13.80 -4.21 -9.34
CA GLU A 32 12.70 -3.34 -9.76
C GLU A 32 12.05 -2.69 -8.52
N PRO A 33 11.65 -1.41 -8.61
CA PRO A 33 11.88 -0.51 -9.74
C PRO A 33 13.36 -0.14 -9.87
N LYS A 34 13.83 0.09 -11.11
CA LYS A 34 15.21 0.52 -11.39
C LYS A 34 15.61 1.82 -10.69
N ASN A 35 14.66 2.74 -10.49
CA ASN A 35 14.86 3.92 -9.67
C ASN A 35 14.41 3.63 -8.23
N PRO A 36 15.34 3.48 -7.26
CA PRO A 36 15.00 3.22 -5.87
C PRO A 36 14.66 4.50 -5.08
N GLU A 37 14.68 5.69 -5.69
CA GLU A 37 14.40 6.96 -5.01
C GLU A 37 13.27 7.70 -5.73
N ILE A 38 12.07 7.67 -5.16
CA ILE A 38 10.87 8.22 -5.77
C ILE A 38 10.55 9.57 -5.13
N ARG A 39 10.67 10.67 -5.88
CA ARG A 39 10.52 12.04 -5.34
C ARG A 39 9.38 12.83 -5.98
N SER A 40 8.91 12.39 -7.13
CA SER A 40 7.95 13.12 -7.94
C SER A 40 6.73 12.29 -8.31
N ARG A 41 5.66 12.99 -8.71
CA ARG A 41 4.45 12.37 -9.25
C ARG A 41 4.75 11.50 -10.47
N ALA A 42 5.59 11.97 -11.37
CA ALA A 42 5.96 11.26 -12.59
C ALA A 42 6.69 9.95 -12.28
N GLU A 43 7.59 9.94 -11.30
CA GLU A 43 8.28 8.73 -10.85
C GLU A 43 7.33 7.75 -10.16
N ARG A 44 6.37 8.23 -9.35
CA ARG A 44 5.31 7.37 -8.82
C ARG A 44 4.54 6.74 -9.96
N ASP A 45 3.99 7.56 -10.87
CA ASP A 45 3.20 7.11 -12.02
C ASP A 45 3.97 6.13 -12.93
N ALA A 46 5.29 6.27 -13.06
CA ALA A 46 6.11 5.35 -13.84
C ALA A 46 6.07 3.91 -13.30
N LEU A 47 5.84 3.70 -11.99
CA LEU A 47 5.70 2.36 -11.40
C LEU A 47 4.46 1.61 -11.90
N ALA A 48 3.47 2.31 -12.47
CA ALA A 48 2.24 1.69 -12.95
C ALA A 48 2.47 0.65 -14.05
N VAL A 49 3.57 0.74 -14.81
CA VAL A 49 3.94 -0.26 -15.81
C VAL A 49 4.27 -1.62 -15.19
N LEU A 50 4.67 -1.63 -13.92
CA LEU A 50 5.06 -2.82 -13.16
C LEU A 50 3.92 -3.38 -12.29
N ALA A 51 2.75 -2.72 -12.27
CA ALA A 51 1.62 -3.08 -11.41
C ALA A 51 0.38 -3.46 -12.26
N PRO A 52 0.42 -4.58 -13.01
CA PRO A 52 -0.70 -5.00 -13.85
C PRO A 52 -1.98 -5.27 -13.04
N LEU A 53 -3.10 -5.29 -13.74
CA LEU A 53 -4.44 -5.55 -13.22
C LEU A 53 -4.64 -7.08 -13.22
N ASP A 54 -3.85 -7.75 -12.40
CA ASP A 54 -3.71 -9.19 -12.35
C ASP A 54 -4.39 -9.82 -11.12
N GLY A 55 -5.17 -9.04 -10.38
CA GLY A 55 -5.79 -9.50 -9.13
C GLY A 55 -4.85 -9.49 -7.92
N ARG A 56 -3.65 -8.90 -8.04
CA ARG A 56 -2.67 -8.81 -6.95
C ARG A 56 -2.49 -7.37 -6.48
N VAL A 57 -2.16 -7.21 -5.21
CA VAL A 57 -1.65 -5.93 -4.69
C VAL A 57 -0.15 -5.89 -4.97
N HIS A 58 0.28 -4.91 -5.75
CA HIS A 58 1.70 -4.71 -6.05
C HIS A 58 2.30 -3.78 -4.99
N VAL A 59 3.38 -4.21 -4.35
CA VAL A 59 4.10 -3.46 -3.31
C VAL A 59 5.53 -3.20 -3.78
N PHE A 60 5.90 -1.93 -3.92
CA PHE A 60 7.23 -1.50 -4.29
C PHE A 60 8.01 -1.07 -3.06
N LEU A 61 9.15 -1.74 -2.81
CA LEU A 61 10.08 -1.33 -1.77
C LEU A 61 11.15 -0.44 -2.39
N VAL A 62 11.24 0.79 -1.92
CA VAL A 62 12.16 1.81 -2.43
C VAL A 62 13.10 2.27 -1.32
N LYS A 63 14.25 2.82 -1.68
CA LYS A 63 15.21 3.36 -0.71
C LYS A 63 14.71 4.66 -0.08
N ARG A 64 14.07 5.52 -0.88
CA ARG A 64 13.48 6.80 -0.45
C ARG A 64 12.17 7.07 -1.17
N LEU A 65 11.25 7.69 -0.45
CA LEU A 65 9.96 8.15 -0.97
C LEU A 65 9.72 9.57 -0.47
N GLY A 66 9.86 10.56 -1.35
CA GLY A 66 9.61 11.97 -1.03
C GLY A 66 8.12 12.27 -0.92
N ASP A 67 7.75 13.23 -0.08
CA ASP A 67 6.41 13.80 -0.04
C ASP A 67 6.19 14.75 -1.23
N LEU A 68 5.02 14.65 -1.88
CA LEU A 68 4.67 15.54 -2.99
C LEU A 68 4.15 16.90 -2.51
N GLU A 69 3.70 16.97 -1.27
CA GLU A 69 3.21 18.22 -0.65
C GLU A 69 4.34 18.96 0.06
N ARG A 70 5.40 18.24 0.45
CA ARG A 70 6.54 18.76 1.21
C ARG A 70 7.86 18.21 0.66
N SER A 71 8.48 18.94 -0.25
CA SER A 71 9.70 18.51 -0.94
C SER A 71 10.91 18.29 -0.01
N ASP A 72 10.86 18.81 1.22
CA ASP A 72 11.87 18.68 2.27
C ASP A 72 11.73 17.38 3.10
N VAL A 73 10.64 16.62 2.92
CA VAL A 73 10.29 15.49 3.78
C VAL A 73 10.21 14.18 2.99
N ASP A 74 10.72 13.10 3.59
CA ASP A 74 10.45 11.73 3.14
C ASP A 74 9.30 11.11 3.94
N ILE A 75 8.49 10.28 3.28
CA ILE A 75 7.41 9.50 3.89
C ILE A 75 7.71 8.01 3.85
N ALA A 76 7.16 7.28 4.82
CA ALA A 76 7.40 5.85 4.98
C ALA A 76 6.65 4.97 3.98
N GLY A 77 5.45 5.39 3.57
CA GLY A 77 4.55 4.58 2.77
C GLY A 77 3.54 5.44 2.01
N ARG A 78 3.02 4.89 0.91
CA ARG A 78 1.93 5.51 0.16
C ARG A 78 1.16 4.50 -0.70
N ASP A 79 -0.15 4.51 -0.56
CA ASP A 79 -1.07 3.99 -1.58
C ASP A 79 -1.13 4.95 -2.78
N TRP A 80 -1.00 4.41 -3.99
CA TRP A 80 -0.98 5.21 -5.20
C TRP A 80 -1.87 4.60 -6.28
N ARG A 81 -2.62 5.48 -6.96
CA ARG A 81 -3.36 5.17 -8.18
C ARG A 81 -2.74 5.98 -9.30
N TYR A 82 -2.46 5.34 -10.43
CA TYR A 82 -1.93 6.01 -11.61
C TYR A 82 -2.76 7.23 -11.99
N GLN A 83 -2.12 8.39 -12.13
CA GLN A 83 -2.77 9.67 -12.47
C GLN A 83 -2.29 10.26 -13.80
N GLY A 84 -1.46 9.54 -14.55
CA GLY A 84 -0.96 9.99 -15.83
C GLY A 84 -1.97 9.86 -16.97
N ARG A 85 -1.54 10.22 -18.18
CA ARG A 85 -2.39 10.31 -19.38
C ARG A 85 -2.48 9.01 -20.20
N ARG A 86 -1.67 7.99 -19.87
CA ARG A 86 -1.59 6.74 -20.63
C ARG A 86 -2.81 5.87 -20.31
N ARG A 87 -3.73 5.75 -21.27
CA ARG A 87 -5.01 5.05 -21.09
C ARG A 87 -4.82 3.57 -20.73
N GLU A 88 -3.79 2.93 -21.24
CA GLU A 88 -3.44 1.53 -20.96
C GLU A 88 -2.96 1.29 -19.51
N LEU A 89 -2.62 2.36 -18.79
CA LEU A 89 -2.26 2.34 -17.38
C LEU A 89 -3.39 2.88 -16.48
N ALA A 90 -4.55 3.24 -17.06
CA ALA A 90 -5.69 3.68 -16.28
C ALA A 90 -6.13 2.58 -15.29
N GLY A 91 -6.51 3.00 -14.07
CA GLY A 91 -6.97 2.09 -13.02
C GLY A 91 -5.87 1.33 -12.27
N ARG A 92 -4.59 1.42 -12.68
CA ARG A 92 -3.47 0.77 -11.98
C ARG A 92 -3.34 1.36 -10.58
N ARG A 93 -3.19 0.49 -9.57
CA ARG A 93 -3.06 0.86 -8.16
C ARG A 93 -2.04 -0.05 -7.48
N TYR A 94 -1.23 0.53 -6.60
CA TYR A 94 -0.14 -0.16 -5.92
C TYR A 94 0.23 0.57 -4.62
N ILE A 95 1.11 -0.05 -3.83
CA ILE A 95 1.65 0.51 -2.60
C ILE A 95 3.15 0.73 -2.79
N ILE A 96 3.67 1.84 -2.26
CA ILE A 96 5.10 2.15 -2.23
C ILE A 96 5.50 2.25 -0.76
N ILE A 97 6.61 1.64 -0.37
CA ILE A 97 7.14 1.68 1.00
C ILE A 97 8.63 1.98 0.95
N ALA A 98 9.10 2.87 1.84
CA ALA A 98 10.51 3.13 2.10
C ALA A 98 10.93 2.46 3.41
N PRO A 99 11.48 1.22 3.40
CA PRO A 99 11.76 0.46 4.62
C PRO A 99 12.65 1.16 5.63
N THR A 100 13.51 2.07 5.18
CA THR A 100 14.44 2.85 6.00
C THR A 100 13.74 3.77 7.00
N SER A 101 12.52 4.23 6.71
CA SER A 101 11.73 5.11 7.57
C SER A 101 10.41 4.48 8.02
N ALA A 102 10.11 3.26 7.55
CA ALA A 102 8.84 2.61 7.79
C ALA A 102 8.83 1.75 9.06
N ARG A 103 7.75 1.89 9.84
CA ARG A 103 7.37 0.91 10.87
C ARG A 103 6.88 -0.38 10.23
N LEU A 104 6.87 -1.49 10.98
CA LEU A 104 6.32 -2.77 10.52
C LEU A 104 4.81 -2.71 10.23
N ASP A 105 4.08 -1.79 10.85
CA ASP A 105 2.65 -1.57 10.62
C ASP A 105 2.36 -0.62 9.43
N THR A 106 3.39 -0.07 8.77
CA THR A 106 3.22 0.84 7.62
C THR A 106 2.51 0.15 6.46
N MET A 107 2.91 -1.07 6.12
CA MET A 107 2.24 -1.80 5.04
C MET A 107 0.76 -2.05 5.35
N ALA A 108 0.44 -2.37 6.60
CA ALA A 108 -0.93 -2.57 7.04
C ALA A 108 -1.76 -1.28 6.93
N HIS A 109 -1.17 -0.12 7.26
CA HIS A 109 -1.78 1.19 7.08
C HIS A 109 -2.07 1.49 5.60
N GLU A 110 -1.08 1.28 4.71
CA GLU A 110 -1.27 1.50 3.27
C GLU A 110 -2.28 0.52 2.66
N LEU A 111 -2.33 -0.73 3.13
CA LEU A 111 -3.37 -1.68 2.75
C LEU A 111 -4.77 -1.19 3.20
N GLY A 112 -4.87 -0.56 4.37
CA GLY A 112 -6.08 0.10 4.82
C GLY A 112 -6.57 1.13 3.80
N HIS A 113 -5.70 2.04 3.37
CA HIS A 113 -6.01 3.00 2.30
C HIS A 113 -6.33 2.31 0.97
N PHE A 114 -5.55 1.29 0.61
CA PHE A 114 -5.77 0.50 -0.59
C PHE A 114 -7.19 -0.09 -0.63
N PHE A 115 -7.73 -0.53 0.50
CA PHE A 115 -9.11 -1.04 0.59
C PHE A 115 -10.17 0.00 0.99
N GLY A 116 -9.81 1.28 0.97
CA GLY A 116 -10.75 2.40 1.05
C GLY A 116 -10.98 2.97 2.45
N LEU A 117 -10.09 2.69 3.40
CA LEU A 117 -10.09 3.41 4.68
C LEU A 117 -9.49 4.81 4.51
N CYS A 118 -10.02 5.75 5.30
CA CYS A 118 -9.46 7.08 5.46
C CYS A 118 -8.67 7.18 6.78
N HIS A 119 -7.92 8.25 6.95
CA HIS A 119 -7.23 8.51 8.20
C HIS A 119 -8.20 8.60 9.39
N SER A 120 -7.72 8.19 10.56
CA SER A 120 -8.39 8.37 11.85
C SER A 120 -7.59 9.33 12.73
N ALA A 121 -8.28 10.12 13.55
CA ALA A 121 -7.61 11.00 14.52
C ALA A 121 -7.14 10.25 15.78
N ARG A 122 -7.73 9.09 16.07
CA ARG A 122 -7.54 8.32 17.32
C ARG A 122 -6.14 7.73 17.43
N PHE A 123 -5.48 7.93 18.57
CA PHE A 123 -4.10 7.50 18.82
C PHE A 123 -3.88 5.98 18.73
N ASP A 124 -4.89 5.21 19.14
CA ASP A 124 -4.91 3.74 19.14
C ASP A 124 -5.32 3.12 17.80
N ASN A 125 -5.52 3.93 16.76
CA ASN A 125 -6.02 3.46 15.47
C ASN A 125 -4.91 3.35 14.43
N LEU A 126 -4.85 2.20 13.75
CA LEU A 126 -3.86 1.94 12.70
C LEU A 126 -3.89 3.01 11.60
N MET A 127 -5.07 3.55 11.29
CA MET A 127 -5.23 4.58 10.25
C MET A 127 -4.87 6.00 10.73
N LYS A 128 -4.30 6.17 11.92
CA LYS A 128 -3.73 7.46 12.33
C LYS A 128 -2.38 7.68 11.66
N GLN A 129 -2.14 8.91 11.21
CA GLN A 129 -0.79 9.36 10.85
C GLN A 129 0.14 9.31 12.07
N ILE A 130 1.42 9.03 11.86
CA ILE A 130 2.42 9.02 12.93
C ILE A 130 2.53 10.44 13.53
N PRO A 131 2.65 10.59 14.86
CA PRO A 131 2.76 9.54 15.87
C PRO A 131 1.44 8.82 16.20
N ARG A 132 1.52 7.50 16.39
CA ARG A 132 0.43 6.61 16.83
C ARG A 132 0.96 5.52 17.76
N ASP A 133 0.06 4.87 18.50
CA ASP A 133 0.37 3.73 19.37
C ASP A 133 1.09 2.61 18.59
N GLU A 134 2.06 1.95 19.20
CA GLU A 134 2.74 0.76 18.66
C GLU A 134 1.78 -0.43 18.52
N LYS A 135 0.77 -0.48 19.38
CA LYS A 135 -0.28 -1.51 19.39
C LYS A 135 -1.55 -1.05 18.67
N ALA A 136 -1.47 0.01 17.87
CA ALA A 136 -2.63 0.52 17.14
C ALA A 136 -3.28 -0.57 16.26
N THR A 137 -4.61 -0.63 16.27
CA THR A 137 -5.39 -1.64 15.54
C THR A 137 -6.51 -1.01 14.70
N LEU A 138 -7.22 -1.84 13.94
CA LEU A 138 -8.41 -1.44 13.21
C LEU A 138 -9.66 -1.77 14.03
N ASP A 139 -10.64 -0.89 14.02
CA ASP A 139 -11.93 -1.17 14.66
C ASP A 139 -12.80 -2.10 13.80
N LYS A 140 -13.89 -2.60 14.39
CA LYS A 140 -14.83 -3.53 13.72
C LYS A 140 -15.44 -2.93 12.44
N GLN A 141 -15.70 -1.63 12.39
CA GLN A 141 -16.29 -0.97 11.23
C GLN A 141 -15.27 -0.85 10.09
N GLN A 142 -14.03 -0.50 10.42
CA GLN A 142 -12.91 -0.48 9.47
C GLN A 142 -12.63 -1.87 8.90
N LEU A 143 -12.59 -2.90 9.74
CA LEU A 143 -12.43 -4.29 9.30
C LEU A 143 -13.56 -4.74 8.35
N ALA A 144 -14.80 -4.36 8.64
CA ALA A 144 -15.92 -4.62 7.72
C ALA A 144 -15.83 -3.81 6.42
N ALA A 145 -15.33 -2.58 6.47
CA ALA A 145 -15.10 -1.74 5.29
C ALA A 145 -14.02 -2.33 4.38
N ILE A 146 -12.93 -2.85 4.95
CA ILE A 146 -11.88 -3.55 4.19
C ILE A 146 -12.45 -4.74 3.43
N ARG A 147 -13.30 -5.57 4.07
CA ARG A 147 -13.95 -6.70 3.37
C ARG A 147 -14.73 -6.25 2.13
N ARG A 148 -15.46 -5.12 2.22
CA ARG A 148 -16.14 -4.52 1.06
C ARG A 148 -15.14 -4.00 0.03
N GLY A 149 -14.04 -3.39 0.49
CA GLY A 149 -12.94 -2.93 -0.37
C GLY A 149 -12.30 -4.06 -1.17
N LEU A 150 -12.08 -5.22 -0.55
CA LEU A 150 -11.57 -6.42 -1.22
C LEU A 150 -12.50 -6.92 -2.34
N LEU A 151 -13.81 -6.98 -2.09
CA LEU A 151 -14.79 -7.37 -3.10
C LEU A 151 -14.77 -6.40 -4.30
N LYS A 152 -14.71 -5.09 -4.03
CA LYS A 152 -14.58 -4.06 -5.08
C LYS A 152 -13.27 -4.20 -5.84
N PHE A 153 -12.16 -4.45 -5.14
CA PHE A 153 -10.87 -4.69 -5.76
C PHE A 153 -10.98 -5.83 -6.75
N PHE A 154 -11.39 -7.03 -6.34
CA PHE A 154 -11.51 -8.17 -7.25
C PHE A 154 -12.49 -7.94 -8.40
N SER A 155 -13.61 -7.27 -8.15
CA SER A 155 -14.58 -6.94 -9.21
C SER A 155 -13.95 -6.04 -10.30
N SER A 156 -13.23 -5.00 -9.89
CA SER A 156 -12.55 -4.08 -10.82
C SER A 156 -11.47 -4.75 -11.68
N GLN A 157 -10.90 -5.87 -11.22
CA GLN A 157 -9.90 -6.63 -11.96
C GLN A 157 -10.51 -7.51 -13.05
N LEU A 158 -11.79 -7.90 -12.89
CA LEU A 158 -12.52 -8.76 -13.83
C LEU A 158 -13.16 -7.98 -14.96
N GLU A 159 -13.68 -6.78 -14.70
CA GLU A 159 -14.32 -5.93 -15.71
C GLU A 159 -13.35 -5.46 -16.81
N ILE A 160 -12.05 -5.41 -16.52
CA ILE A 160 -11.01 -4.96 -17.46
C ILE A 160 -10.45 -6.13 -18.30
N ARG A 161 -10.83 -7.38 -17.99
CA ARG A 161 -10.45 -8.58 -18.76
C ARG A 161 -11.45 -8.95 -19.86
N LYS A 162 -12.53 -8.19 -20.02
CA LYS A 162 -13.49 -8.31 -21.14
C LYS A 162 -13.20 -7.24 -22.18
#